data_AF-D0TX69-F1
#
_entry.id   AF-D0TX69-F1
#
_cell.length_a   1.000
_cell.length_b   1.000
_cell.length_c   1.000
_cell.angle_alpha   90.00
_cell.angle_beta   90.00
_cell.angle_gamma   90.00
#
_symmetry.space_group_name_H-M   'P 1'
#
loop_
_entity.id
_entity.type
_entity.pdbx_description
1 polymer ?
#
loop_
_entity_poly.entity_id
_entity_poly.type
_entity_poly.pdbx_seq_one_letter_code
_entity_poly.pdbx_strand_id
1 'polypeptide(L)'
;MDREREHIIADKTMLQVARATSMVFTPFSIPFLSFLVLFLFSYLRIMPIQYKLIVLGIVYCFTILTPTITIFLFRKINGFARQELSERKKRYVPILLTIISYVFCLLMMRRLNIPWYMTGIILVSLVVSIICIAVNLKWKLSEHMAGIGGVIGGLVSFSALFGYNPVGWLCLFILIAGILGSARIVLGHHTLGEVLSGFAVGLICALLVLHPVSNILFRVFLF
;
A
#
# COMPACT_ATOMS: atom_id res chain seq x y z
N MET A 1 35.51 23.34 1.15
CA MET A 1 34.69 23.54 2.36
C MET A 1 33.22 23.77 2.04
N ASP A 2 32.87 24.52 0.98
CA ASP A 2 31.45 24.72 0.61
C ASP A 2 30.78 23.48 -0.03
N ARG A 3 31.49 22.72 -0.87
CA ARG A 3 30.94 21.47 -1.45
C ARG A 3 30.63 20.39 -0.40
N GLU A 4 31.47 20.22 0.62
CA GLU A 4 31.18 19.30 1.73
C GLU A 4 29.95 19.75 2.54
N ARG A 5 29.80 21.06 2.76
CA ARG A 5 28.65 21.61 3.49
C ARG A 5 27.36 21.46 2.68
N GLU A 6 27.41 21.65 1.35
CA GLU A 6 26.30 21.35 0.44
C GLU A 6 25.95 19.86 0.43
N HIS A 7 26.93 18.95 0.38
CA HIS A 7 26.69 17.51 0.47
C HIS A 7 26.02 17.10 1.79
N ILE A 8 26.45 17.69 2.92
CA ILE A 8 25.86 17.41 4.24
C ILE A 8 24.43 17.96 4.37
N ILE A 9 24.14 19.12 3.77
CA ILE A 9 22.79 19.72 3.75
C ILE A 9 21.88 18.95 2.79
N ALA A 10 22.39 18.53 1.64
CA ALA A 10 21.71 17.65 0.70
C ALA A 10 21.38 16.30 1.33
N ASP A 11 22.32 15.68 2.07
CA ASP A 11 22.06 14.43 2.78
C ASP A 11 20.97 14.57 3.85
N LYS A 12 20.97 15.67 4.62
CA LYS A 12 19.92 15.92 5.63
C LYS A 12 18.55 16.16 5.01
N THR A 13 18.47 16.94 3.94
CA THR A 13 17.22 17.19 3.22
C THR A 13 16.71 15.92 2.52
N MET A 14 17.59 15.13 1.90
CA MET A 14 17.27 13.81 1.35
C MET A 14 16.76 12.86 2.43
N LEU A 15 17.41 12.80 3.61
CA LEU A 15 16.97 12.00 4.76
C LEU A 15 15.60 12.45 5.28
N GLN A 16 15.32 13.75 5.30
CA GLN A 16 14.01 14.29 5.72
C GLN A 16 12.91 13.99 4.70
N VAL A 17 13.17 14.17 3.41
CA VAL A 17 12.25 13.83 2.32
C VAL A 17 11.98 12.33 2.32
N ALA A 18 13.01 11.51 2.55
CA ALA A 18 12.89 10.06 2.64
C ALA A 18 12.08 9.63 3.88
N ARG A 19 12.23 10.31 5.03
CA ARG A 19 11.38 10.09 6.21
C ARG A 19 9.95 10.57 6.01
N ALA A 20 9.74 11.71 5.36
CA ALA A 20 8.41 12.26 5.07
C ALA A 20 7.66 11.35 4.09
N THR A 21 8.29 10.94 2.99
CA THR A 21 7.72 9.92 2.08
C THR A 21 7.50 8.60 2.80
N SER A 22 8.40 8.16 3.70
CA SER A 22 8.18 6.97 4.50
C SER A 22 6.96 7.05 5.43
N MET A 23 6.70 8.23 6.00
CA MET A 23 5.54 8.48 6.86
C MET A 23 4.24 8.60 6.08
N VAL A 24 4.28 9.13 4.85
CA VAL A 24 3.08 9.25 4.01
C VAL A 24 2.72 7.91 3.35
N PHE A 25 3.71 7.18 2.85
CA PHE A 25 3.55 5.90 2.18
C PHE A 25 3.60 4.72 3.16
N THR A 26 3.02 4.82 4.36
CA THR A 26 2.94 3.65 5.24
C THR A 26 2.23 2.48 4.55
N PRO A 27 2.61 1.23 4.84
CA PRO A 27 1.95 0.05 4.28
C PRO A 27 0.41 0.09 4.48
N PHE A 28 -0.01 0.65 5.61
CA PHE A 28 -1.41 0.84 5.98
C PHE A 28 -2.16 1.92 5.18
N SER A 29 -1.43 2.89 4.61
CA SER A 29 -2.00 3.93 3.75
C SER A 29 -2.02 3.56 2.27
N ILE A 30 -1.36 2.46 1.85
CA ILE A 30 -1.36 1.99 0.45
C ILE A 30 -2.78 1.81 -0.12
N PRO A 31 -3.74 1.15 0.57
CA PRO A 31 -5.07 0.98 0.02
C PRO A 31 -5.80 2.32 -0.11
N PHE A 32 -5.68 3.17 0.91
CA PHE A 32 -6.27 4.51 0.91
C PHE A 32 -5.70 5.37 -0.23
N LEU A 33 -4.39 5.35 -0.43
CA LEU A 33 -3.72 6.07 -1.50
C LEU A 33 -4.14 5.52 -2.87
N SER A 34 -4.26 4.20 -3.01
CA SER A 34 -4.74 3.56 -4.25
C SER A 34 -6.16 4.02 -4.60
N PHE A 35 -7.06 4.09 -3.61
CA PHE A 35 -8.39 4.66 -3.79
C PHE A 35 -8.36 6.15 -4.11
N LEU A 36 -7.52 6.93 -3.45
CA LEU A 36 -7.37 8.36 -3.71
C LEU A 36 -6.93 8.61 -5.15
N VAL A 37 -5.92 7.87 -5.62
CA VAL A 37 -5.45 7.92 -7.01
C VAL A 37 -6.56 7.55 -7.98
N LEU A 38 -7.33 6.51 -7.70
CA LEU A 38 -8.45 6.11 -8.57
C LEU A 38 -9.60 7.13 -8.59
N PHE A 39 -9.92 7.74 -7.45
CA PHE A 39 -10.99 8.74 -7.39
C PHE A 39 -10.64 10.09 -7.98
N LEU A 40 -9.35 10.45 -7.96
CA LEU A 40 -8.86 11.69 -8.55
C LEU A 40 -8.64 11.56 -10.06
N PHE A 41 -8.11 10.42 -10.51
CA PHE A 41 -7.51 10.31 -11.84
C PHE A 41 -8.20 9.32 -12.78
N SER A 42 -9.15 8.51 -12.30
CA SER A 42 -9.98 7.63 -13.15
C SER A 42 -11.35 8.25 -13.45
N TYR A 43 -12.12 7.59 -14.33
CA TYR A 43 -13.51 7.95 -14.69
C TYR A 43 -14.44 8.05 -13.45
N LEU A 44 -14.06 7.40 -12.35
CA LEU A 44 -14.70 7.52 -11.03
C LEU A 44 -14.67 8.97 -10.48
N ARG A 45 -13.92 9.89 -11.07
CA ARG A 45 -14.03 11.33 -10.79
C ARG A 45 -15.45 11.87 -11.01
N ILE A 46 -16.21 11.29 -11.93
CA ILE A 46 -17.57 11.72 -12.28
C ILE A 46 -18.62 11.18 -11.29
N MET A 47 -18.29 10.17 -10.46
CA MET A 47 -19.22 9.63 -9.46
C MET A 47 -19.61 10.67 -8.39
N PRO A 48 -20.81 10.54 -7.78
CA PRO A 48 -21.28 11.44 -6.74
C PRO A 48 -20.30 11.48 -5.56
N ILE A 49 -20.05 12.68 -5.05
CA ILE A 49 -19.07 12.93 -3.98
C ILE A 49 -19.36 12.09 -2.72
N GLN A 50 -20.64 11.84 -2.44
CA GLN A 50 -21.13 11.04 -1.31
C GLN A 50 -20.61 9.59 -1.37
N TYR A 51 -20.65 8.95 -2.55
CA TYR A 51 -20.15 7.58 -2.70
C TYR A 51 -18.63 7.52 -2.49
N LYS A 52 -17.87 8.50 -3.00
CA LYS A 52 -16.42 8.55 -2.79
C LYS A 52 -16.08 8.73 -1.31
N LEU A 53 -16.81 9.61 -0.62
CA LEU A 53 -16.61 9.86 0.80
C LEU A 53 -16.96 8.64 1.66
N ILE A 54 -18.03 7.91 1.34
CA ILE A 54 -18.37 6.65 2.03
C ILE A 54 -17.26 5.63 1.83
N VAL A 55 -16.82 5.39 0.59
CA VAL A 55 -15.75 4.41 0.31
C VAL A 55 -14.44 4.83 0.97
N LEU A 56 -14.00 6.09 0.80
CA LEU A 56 -12.77 6.58 1.45
C LEU A 56 -12.87 6.54 2.97
N GLY A 57 -14.02 6.88 3.56
CA GLY A 57 -14.25 6.83 4.99
C GLY A 57 -14.15 5.40 5.52
N ILE A 58 -14.76 4.43 4.83
CA ILE A 58 -14.65 3.01 5.17
C ILE A 58 -13.19 2.55 5.09
N VAL A 59 -12.52 2.80 3.96
CA VAL A 59 -11.12 2.39 3.78
C VAL A 59 -10.25 3.03 4.86
N TYR A 60 -10.37 4.32 5.09
CA TYR A 60 -9.61 5.02 6.13
C TYR A 60 -9.85 4.44 7.52
N CYS A 61 -11.12 4.23 7.90
CA CYS A 61 -11.48 3.66 9.19
C CYS A 61 -10.86 2.26 9.38
N PHE A 62 -10.93 1.39 8.38
CA PHE A 62 -10.49 0.00 8.54
C PHE A 62 -9.00 -0.23 8.21
N THR A 63 -8.38 0.57 7.36
CA THR A 63 -6.97 0.34 6.98
C THR A 63 -5.99 1.18 7.78
N ILE A 64 -6.39 2.36 8.27
CA ILE A 64 -5.51 3.27 9.02
C ILE A 64 -5.96 3.37 10.48
N LEU A 65 -7.22 3.70 10.73
CA LEU A 65 -7.70 4.03 12.07
C LEU A 65 -7.76 2.78 12.98
N THR A 66 -8.41 1.70 12.54
CA THR A 66 -8.53 0.45 13.31
C THR A 66 -7.18 -0.17 13.65
N PRO A 67 -6.22 -0.35 12.71
CA PRO A 67 -4.90 -0.87 13.04
C PRO A 67 -4.13 0.05 14.00
N THR A 68 -4.18 1.36 13.78
CA THR A 68 -3.45 2.32 14.62
C THR A 68 -4.00 2.37 16.04
N ILE A 69 -5.33 2.45 16.21
CA ILE A 69 -5.99 2.45 17.51
C ILE A 69 -5.75 1.12 18.21
N THR A 70 -5.82 -0.01 17.50
CA THR A 70 -5.62 -1.32 18.12
C THR A 70 -4.18 -1.52 18.56
N ILE A 71 -3.19 -1.11 17.75
CA ILE A 71 -1.77 -1.12 18.16
C ILE A 71 -1.55 -0.20 19.36
N PHE A 72 -2.20 0.97 19.40
CA PHE A 72 -2.13 1.90 20.51
C PHE A 72 -2.74 1.32 21.80
N LEU A 73 -3.93 0.73 21.73
CA LEU A 73 -4.59 0.06 22.86
C LEU A 73 -3.77 -1.12 23.36
N PHE A 74 -3.26 -1.96 22.45
CA PHE A 74 -2.41 -3.10 22.80
C PHE A 74 -1.12 -2.65 23.52
N ARG A 75 -0.54 -1.51 23.12
CA ARG A 75 0.58 -0.89 23.82
C ARG A 75 0.20 -0.39 25.20
N LYS A 76 -0.96 0.25 25.34
CA LYS A 76 -1.43 0.85 26.59
C LYS A 76 -1.80 -0.22 27.63
N ILE A 77 -2.40 -1.33 27.20
CA ILE A 77 -2.83 -2.44 28.07
C ILE A 77 -1.64 -3.27 28.55
N ASN A 78 -0.63 -3.51 27.70
CA ASN A 78 0.52 -4.35 28.04
C ASN A 78 1.78 -3.59 28.48
N GLY A 79 1.76 -2.25 28.54
CA GLY A 79 2.90 -1.44 29.02
C GLY A 79 4.15 -1.47 28.13
N PHE A 80 4.05 -1.94 26.87
CA PHE A 80 5.22 -2.13 26.01
C PHE A 80 5.83 -0.82 25.47
N ALA A 81 7.16 -0.69 25.61
CA ALA A 81 7.95 0.37 24.96
C ALA A 81 8.02 0.18 23.43
N ARG A 82 8.20 1.28 22.67
CA ARG A 82 8.26 1.29 21.18
C ARG A 82 9.26 0.29 20.59
N GLN A 83 10.34 -0.02 21.31
CA GLN A 83 11.42 -0.91 20.88
C GLN A 83 11.12 -2.40 21.08
N GLU A 84 10.27 -2.80 22.04
CA GLU A 84 9.99 -4.22 22.30
C GLU A 84 9.01 -4.86 21.31
N LEU A 85 8.22 -4.05 20.60
CA LEU A 85 7.39 -4.51 19.48
C LEU A 85 8.21 -4.94 18.26
N SER A 86 9.52 -4.66 18.25
CA SER A 86 10.45 -5.15 17.22
C SER A 86 10.87 -6.61 17.44
N GLU A 87 10.53 -7.23 18.58
CA GLU A 87 10.80 -8.65 18.79
C GLU A 87 9.93 -9.53 17.89
N ARG A 88 10.56 -10.46 17.17
CA ARG A 88 9.91 -11.36 16.18
C ARG A 88 8.67 -12.08 16.72
N LYS A 89 8.59 -12.36 18.03
CA LYS A 89 7.43 -13.01 18.67
C LYS A 89 6.23 -12.08 18.87
N LYS A 90 6.42 -10.77 19.05
CA LYS A 90 5.32 -9.80 19.28
C LYS A 90 4.78 -9.19 17.97
N ARG A 91 5.46 -9.42 16.84
CA ARG A 91 5.07 -8.94 15.49
C ARG A 91 3.79 -9.60 14.96
N TYR A 92 3.44 -10.80 15.42
CA TYR A 92 2.25 -11.55 14.98
C TYR A 92 0.93 -10.90 15.39
N VAL A 93 0.88 -10.19 16.51
CA VAL A 93 -0.37 -9.58 17.00
C VAL A 93 -0.86 -8.43 16.10
N PRO A 94 -0.02 -7.45 15.75
CA PRO A 94 -0.37 -6.44 14.74
C PRO A 94 -0.76 -7.04 13.38
N ILE A 95 -0.14 -8.16 12.99
CA ILE A 95 -0.41 -8.86 11.73
C ILE A 95 -1.80 -9.49 11.71
N LEU A 96 -2.17 -10.23 12.75
CA LEU A 96 -3.49 -10.86 12.82
C LEU A 96 -4.60 -9.80 12.82
N LEU A 97 -4.38 -8.71 13.56
CA LEU A 97 -5.32 -7.58 13.64
C LEU A 97 -5.51 -6.86 12.31
N THR A 98 -4.44 -6.69 11.54
CA THR A 98 -4.53 -6.05 10.22
C THR A 98 -5.25 -6.94 9.21
N ILE A 99 -5.01 -8.25 9.24
CA ILE A 99 -5.77 -9.23 8.43
C ILE A 99 -7.26 -9.18 8.80
N ILE A 100 -7.61 -9.24 10.09
CA ILE A 100 -9.01 -9.17 10.56
C ILE A 100 -9.67 -7.86 10.10
N SER A 101 -8.97 -6.72 10.24
CA SER A 101 -9.49 -5.42 9.83
C SER A 101 -9.74 -5.34 8.32
N TYR A 102 -8.85 -5.91 7.51
CA TYR A 102 -9.01 -5.96 6.06
C TYR A 102 -10.14 -6.91 5.64
N VAL A 103 -10.28 -8.06 6.30
CA VAL A 103 -11.42 -8.98 6.07
C VAL A 103 -12.74 -8.29 6.41
N PHE A 104 -12.81 -7.57 7.54
CA PHE A 104 -14.00 -6.81 7.91
C PHE A 104 -14.31 -5.70 6.91
N CYS A 105 -13.29 -4.97 6.44
CA CYS A 105 -13.44 -3.98 5.37
C CYS A 105 -14.05 -4.60 4.11
N LEU A 106 -13.53 -5.76 3.68
CA LEU A 106 -14.04 -6.51 2.53
C LEU A 106 -15.51 -6.89 2.73
N LEU A 107 -15.86 -7.50 3.86
CA LEU A 107 -17.23 -7.89 4.19
C LEU A 107 -18.19 -6.70 4.21
N MET A 108 -17.78 -5.57 4.78
CA MET A 108 -18.61 -4.37 4.83
C MET A 108 -18.82 -3.76 3.44
N MET A 109 -17.79 -3.75 2.59
CA MET A 109 -17.95 -3.33 1.21
C MET A 109 -18.88 -4.25 0.40
N ARG A 110 -18.86 -5.57 0.68
CA ARG A 110 -19.82 -6.52 0.09
C ARG A 110 -21.25 -6.23 0.53
N ARG A 111 -21.47 -5.97 1.83
CA ARG A 111 -22.80 -5.61 2.36
C ARG A 111 -23.37 -4.33 1.75
N LEU A 112 -22.51 -3.39 1.39
CA LEU A 112 -22.88 -2.15 0.71
C LEU A 112 -23.01 -2.28 -0.82
N ASN A 113 -22.91 -3.51 -1.36
CA ASN A 113 -22.96 -3.80 -2.80
C ASN A 113 -22.00 -2.93 -3.63
N ILE A 114 -20.82 -2.63 -3.08
CA ILE A 114 -19.81 -1.85 -3.78
C ILE A 114 -19.28 -2.67 -4.98
N PRO A 115 -19.08 -2.05 -6.16
CA PRO A 115 -18.62 -2.74 -7.34
C PRO A 115 -17.31 -3.53 -7.13
N TRP A 116 -17.22 -4.68 -7.78
CA TRP A 116 -16.13 -5.65 -7.64
C TRP A 116 -14.73 -5.05 -7.87
N TYR A 117 -14.61 -4.04 -8.74
CA TYR A 117 -13.34 -3.42 -9.04
C TYR A 117 -12.80 -2.60 -7.87
N MET A 118 -13.67 -2.05 -7.02
CA MET A 118 -13.27 -1.31 -5.82
C MET A 118 -12.86 -2.28 -4.71
N THR A 119 -13.68 -3.31 -4.47
CA THR A 119 -13.35 -4.36 -3.49
C THR A 119 -12.08 -5.12 -3.87
N GLY A 120 -11.81 -5.27 -5.17
CA GLY A 120 -10.57 -5.84 -5.70
C GLY A 120 -9.30 -5.11 -5.25
N ILE A 121 -9.33 -3.79 -5.05
CA ILE A 121 -8.16 -3.02 -4.55
C ILE A 121 -7.83 -3.40 -3.11
N ILE A 122 -8.84 -3.58 -2.27
CA ILE A 122 -8.66 -4.03 -0.89
C ILE A 122 -8.14 -5.47 -0.87
N LEU A 123 -8.65 -6.32 -1.77
CA LEU A 123 -8.18 -7.69 -1.91
C LEU A 123 -6.71 -7.74 -2.36
N VAL A 124 -6.31 -6.95 -3.36
CA VAL A 124 -4.90 -6.80 -3.77
C VAL A 124 -4.05 -6.39 -2.57
N SER A 125 -4.48 -5.37 -1.84
CA SER A 125 -3.73 -4.85 -0.70
C SER A 125 -3.59 -5.88 0.42
N LEU A 126 -4.63 -6.70 0.65
CA LEU A 126 -4.60 -7.82 1.59
C LEU A 126 -3.61 -8.90 1.13
N VAL A 127 -3.69 -9.34 -0.13
CA VAL A 127 -2.80 -10.37 -0.70
C VAL A 127 -1.34 -9.92 -0.68
N VAL A 128 -1.06 -8.67 -1.10
CA VAL A 128 0.28 -8.08 -1.06
C VAL A 128 0.79 -8.01 0.38
N SER A 129 -0.07 -7.62 1.34
CA SER A 129 0.29 -7.57 2.75
C SER A 129 0.64 -8.97 3.29
N ILE A 130 -0.16 -10.00 2.99
CA ILE A 130 0.10 -11.39 3.40
C ILE A 130 1.43 -11.89 2.80
N ILE A 131 1.67 -11.67 1.50
CA ILE A 131 2.91 -12.09 0.84
C ILE A 131 4.11 -11.34 1.40
N CYS A 132 4.00 -10.02 1.56
CA CYS A 132 5.07 -9.21 2.15
C CYS A 132 5.42 -9.73 3.54
N ILE A 133 4.42 -10.04 4.38
CA ILE A 133 4.64 -10.59 5.71
C ILE A 133 5.31 -11.97 5.65
N ALA A 134 4.80 -12.88 4.82
CA ALA A 134 5.35 -14.23 4.68
C ALA A 134 6.81 -14.21 4.23
N VAL A 135 7.16 -13.34 3.27
CA VAL A 135 8.54 -13.19 2.80
C VAL A 135 9.40 -12.46 3.84
N ASN A 136 8.87 -11.44 4.53
CA ASN A 136 9.57 -10.69 5.58
C ASN A 136 9.98 -11.55 6.79
N LEU A 137 9.45 -12.78 6.93
CA LEU A 137 9.93 -13.75 7.92
C LEU A 137 11.32 -14.32 7.60
N LYS A 138 11.68 -14.41 6.31
CA LYS A 138 12.96 -14.98 5.85
C LYS A 138 13.88 -13.95 5.17
N TRP A 139 13.31 -12.93 4.52
CA TRP A 139 14.04 -11.93 3.74
C TRP A 139 13.35 -10.56 3.83
N LYS A 140 14.09 -9.48 4.16
CA LYS A 140 13.53 -8.15 4.47
C LYS A 140 13.04 -7.43 3.21
N LEU A 141 11.84 -7.80 2.76
CA LEU A 141 11.18 -7.18 1.62
C LEU A 141 10.73 -5.75 1.95
N SER A 142 10.81 -4.84 0.96
CA SER A 142 10.36 -3.46 1.15
C SER A 142 8.84 -3.32 0.93
N GLU A 143 8.08 -3.22 2.02
CA GLU A 143 6.61 -3.04 1.99
C GLU A 143 6.19 -1.78 1.24
N HIS A 144 7.02 -0.73 1.27
CA HIS A 144 6.77 0.53 0.56
C HIS A 144 6.88 0.38 -0.95
N MET A 145 7.84 -0.43 -1.42
CA MET A 145 7.99 -0.72 -2.85
C MET A 145 6.89 -1.65 -3.35
N ALA A 146 6.46 -2.61 -2.52
CA ALA A 146 5.29 -3.43 -2.82
C ALA A 146 4.01 -2.59 -2.96
N GLY A 147 3.86 -1.54 -2.14
CA GLY A 147 2.76 -0.60 -2.28
C GLY A 147 2.74 0.14 -3.61
N ILE A 148 3.86 0.77 -3.98
CA ILE A 148 3.91 1.55 -5.22
C ILE A 148 3.84 0.66 -6.47
N GLY A 149 4.41 -0.55 -6.42
CA GLY A 149 4.22 -1.57 -7.44
C GLY A 149 2.75 -1.97 -7.59
N GLY A 150 2.03 -2.13 -6.47
CA GLY A 150 0.60 -2.40 -6.45
C GLY A 150 -0.26 -1.28 -7.05
N VAL A 151 0.08 -0.01 -6.77
CA VAL A 151 -0.59 1.17 -7.36
C VAL A 151 -0.39 1.20 -8.87
N ILE A 152 0.83 0.98 -9.36
CA ILE A 152 1.14 0.96 -10.80
C ILE A 152 0.42 -0.21 -11.48
N GLY A 153 0.51 -1.42 -10.93
CA GLY A 153 -0.18 -2.59 -11.46
C GLY A 153 -1.71 -2.42 -11.44
N GLY A 154 -2.24 -1.76 -10.41
CA GLY A 154 -3.65 -1.38 -10.35
C GLY A 154 -4.01 -0.41 -11.48
N LEU A 155 -3.23 0.65 -11.69
CA LEU A 155 -3.47 1.64 -12.73
C LEU A 155 -3.49 0.99 -14.13
N VAL A 156 -2.56 0.07 -14.40
CA VAL A 156 -2.53 -0.74 -15.64
C VAL A 156 -3.81 -1.58 -15.78
N SER A 157 -4.17 -2.34 -14.73
CA SER A 157 -5.40 -3.16 -14.74
C SER A 157 -6.67 -2.33 -14.94
N PHE A 158 -6.75 -1.16 -14.32
CA PHE A 158 -7.88 -0.25 -14.46
C PHE A 158 -7.96 0.40 -15.83
N SER A 159 -6.82 0.73 -16.44
CA SER A 159 -6.78 1.17 -17.82
C SER A 159 -7.33 0.11 -18.77
N ALA A 160 -6.89 -1.15 -18.61
CA ALA A 160 -7.42 -2.25 -19.40
C ALA A 160 -8.93 -2.47 -19.17
N LEU A 161 -9.41 -2.26 -17.94
CA LEU A 161 -10.81 -2.45 -17.59
C LEU A 161 -11.75 -1.36 -18.10
N PHE A 162 -11.31 -0.10 -18.06
CA PHE A 162 -12.14 1.07 -18.41
C PHE A 162 -11.78 1.68 -19.78
N GLY A 163 -10.77 1.16 -20.47
CA GLY A 163 -10.40 1.57 -21.83
C GLY A 163 -9.84 2.99 -21.94
N TYR A 164 -9.28 3.56 -20.87
CA TYR A 164 -8.66 4.90 -20.89
C TYR A 164 -7.13 4.80 -20.99
N ASN A 165 -6.51 5.84 -21.54
CA ASN A 165 -5.06 5.93 -21.68
C ASN A 165 -4.40 6.39 -20.35
N PRO A 166 -3.63 5.53 -19.65
CA PRO A 166 -3.03 5.83 -18.35
C PRO A 166 -1.59 6.33 -18.48
N VAL A 167 -1.04 6.47 -19.70
CA VAL A 167 0.41 6.63 -19.94
C VAL A 167 1.00 7.82 -19.19
N GLY A 168 0.34 8.98 -19.23
CA GLY A 168 0.81 10.17 -18.50
C GLY A 168 0.92 9.95 -16.99
N TRP A 169 -0.04 9.22 -16.41
CA TRP A 169 -0.05 8.87 -14.99
C TRP A 169 0.95 7.77 -14.65
N LEU A 170 1.11 6.77 -15.52
CA LEU A 170 2.14 5.74 -15.38
C LEU A 170 3.53 6.37 -15.33
N CYS A 171 3.83 7.32 -16.21
CA CYS A 171 5.09 8.05 -16.19
C CYS A 171 5.32 8.74 -14.82
N LEU A 172 4.30 9.42 -14.28
CA LEU A 172 4.40 10.07 -12.97
C LEU A 172 4.65 9.06 -11.85
N PHE A 173 3.88 7.97 -11.77
CA PHE A 173 4.04 6.98 -10.69
C PHE A 173 5.35 6.20 -10.80
N ILE A 174 5.84 5.92 -12.01
CA ILE A 174 7.15 5.30 -12.22
C ILE A 174 8.27 6.22 -11.73
N LEU A 175 8.19 7.54 -11.99
CA LEU A 175 9.14 8.50 -11.44
C LEU A 175 9.11 8.54 -9.91
N ILE A 176 7.92 8.56 -9.31
CA ILE A 176 7.77 8.51 -7.85
C ILE A 176 8.33 7.18 -7.29
N ALA A 177 8.11 6.06 -7.97
CA ALA A 177 8.65 4.76 -7.59
C ALA A 177 10.18 4.74 -7.64
N GLY A 178 10.78 5.35 -8.66
CA GLY A 178 12.23 5.51 -8.77
C GLY A 178 12.80 6.33 -7.61
N ILE A 179 12.22 7.52 -7.36
CA ILE A 179 12.64 8.40 -6.26
C ILE A 179 12.51 7.69 -4.90
N LEU A 180 11.39 7.00 -4.67
CA LEU A 180 11.13 6.26 -3.44
C LEU A 180 12.12 5.09 -3.27
N GLY A 181 12.39 4.34 -4.35
CA GLY A 181 13.35 3.23 -4.35
C GLY A 181 14.77 3.72 -4.02
N SER A 182 15.22 4.78 -4.68
CA SER A 182 16.51 5.41 -4.41
C SER A 182 16.61 5.89 -2.96
N ALA A 183 15.57 6.55 -2.45
CA ALA A 183 15.52 7.02 -1.06
C ALA A 183 15.67 5.86 -0.05
N ARG A 184 15.09 4.69 -0.33
CA ARG A 184 15.19 3.51 0.55
C ARG A 184 16.56 2.86 0.57
N ILE A 185 17.25 2.88 -0.58
CA ILE A 185 18.61 2.38 -0.70
C ILE A 185 19.57 3.34 0.02
N VAL A 186 19.43 4.65 -0.19
CA VAL A 186 20.28 5.68 0.45
C VAL A 186 20.08 5.72 1.97
N LEU A 187 18.86 5.48 2.46
CA LEU A 187 18.59 5.32 3.89
C LEU A 187 19.25 4.06 4.53
N GLY A 188 19.82 3.15 3.73
CA GLY A 188 20.48 1.94 4.22
C GLY A 188 19.53 0.90 4.82
N HIS A 189 18.22 1.03 4.60
CA HIS A 189 17.23 0.12 5.18
C HIS A 189 17.01 -1.15 4.35
N HIS A 190 17.27 -1.09 3.03
CA HIS A 190 17.05 -2.20 2.11
C HIS A 190 18.09 -2.24 0.99
N THR A 191 18.39 -3.44 0.51
CA THR A 191 19.21 -3.68 -0.69
C THR A 191 18.41 -3.49 -1.97
N LEU A 192 19.08 -3.30 -3.10
CA LEU A 192 18.43 -3.16 -4.41
C LEU A 192 17.52 -4.37 -4.73
N GLY A 193 17.95 -5.58 -4.39
CA GLY A 193 17.16 -6.80 -4.58
C GLY A 193 15.87 -6.82 -3.77
N GLU A 194 15.88 -6.30 -2.54
CA GLU A 194 14.69 -6.19 -1.67
C GLU A 194 13.69 -5.13 -2.16
N VAL A 195 14.21 -4.04 -2.76
CA VAL A 195 13.41 -2.96 -3.35
C VAL A 195 12.73 -3.44 -4.64
N LEU A 196 13.48 -4.08 -5.54
CA LEU A 196 12.96 -4.61 -6.81
C LEU A 196 11.99 -5.77 -6.60
N SER A 197 12.30 -6.72 -5.72
CA SER A 197 11.40 -7.82 -5.39
C SER A 197 10.10 -7.31 -4.75
N GLY A 198 10.18 -6.32 -3.85
CA GLY A 198 9.01 -5.64 -3.32
C GLY A 198 8.12 -5.07 -4.41
N PHE A 199 8.71 -4.28 -5.31
CA PHE A 199 8.01 -3.70 -6.45
C PHE A 199 7.34 -4.75 -7.34
N ALA A 200 8.07 -5.81 -7.71
CA ALA A 200 7.58 -6.88 -8.57
C ALA A 200 6.41 -7.63 -7.93
N VAL A 201 6.50 -7.97 -6.64
CA VAL A 201 5.41 -8.63 -5.90
C VAL A 201 4.14 -7.77 -5.94
N GLY A 202 4.25 -6.48 -5.63
CA GLY A 202 3.11 -5.56 -5.68
C GLY A 202 2.46 -5.49 -7.06
N LEU A 203 3.28 -5.34 -8.10
CA LEU A 203 2.83 -5.26 -9.49
C LEU A 203 2.12 -6.54 -9.93
N ILE A 204 2.74 -7.70 -9.71
CA ILE A 204 2.21 -9.00 -10.12
C ILE A 204 0.91 -9.30 -9.38
N CYS A 205 0.84 -9.06 -8.07
CA CYS A 205 -0.39 -9.25 -7.31
C CYS A 205 -1.53 -8.35 -7.79
N ALA A 206 -1.24 -7.08 -8.10
CA ALA A 206 -2.25 -6.17 -8.62
C ALA A 206 -2.77 -6.60 -10.00
N LEU A 207 -1.88 -7.05 -10.89
CA LEU A 207 -2.26 -7.59 -12.19
C LEU A 207 -3.04 -8.91 -12.06
N LEU A 208 -2.63 -9.82 -11.18
CA LEU A 208 -3.31 -11.11 -11.01
C LEU A 208 -4.72 -10.98 -10.43
N VAL A 209 -4.97 -9.98 -9.58
CA VAL A 209 -6.28 -9.85 -8.93
C VAL A 209 -7.21 -8.90 -9.70
N LEU A 210 -6.70 -7.79 -10.27
CA LEU A 210 -7.53 -6.78 -10.93
C LEU A 210 -7.65 -6.96 -12.44
N HIS A 211 -6.71 -7.63 -13.10
CA HIS A 211 -6.73 -7.71 -14.57
C HIS A 211 -7.90 -8.59 -15.05
N PRO A 212 -8.68 -8.15 -16.06
CA PRO A 212 -9.90 -8.83 -16.48
C PRO A 212 -9.70 -10.30 -16.90
N VAL A 213 -8.54 -10.66 -17.44
CA VAL A 213 -8.20 -12.04 -17.83
C VAL A 213 -8.01 -12.94 -16.59
N SER A 214 -7.40 -12.42 -15.54
CA SER A 214 -7.14 -13.12 -14.27
C SER A 214 -8.37 -13.16 -13.36
N ASN A 215 -9.26 -12.18 -13.52
CA ASN A 215 -10.46 -11.98 -12.72
C ASN A 215 -11.48 -13.13 -12.87
N ILE A 216 -11.40 -13.95 -13.92
CA ILE A 216 -12.25 -15.14 -14.09
C ILE A 216 -12.00 -16.15 -12.95
N LEU A 217 -10.74 -16.36 -12.54
CA LEU A 217 -10.39 -17.28 -11.45
C LEU A 217 -10.89 -16.79 -10.08
N PHE A 218 -10.84 -15.47 -9.83
CA PHE A 218 -11.28 -14.89 -8.56
C PHE A 218 -12.78 -14.63 -8.49
N ARG A 219 -13.46 -14.41 -9.62
CA ARG A 219 -14.93 -14.36 -9.66
C ARG A 219 -15.55 -15.65 -9.12
N VAL A 220 -14.95 -16.81 -9.38
CA VAL A 220 -15.44 -18.12 -8.90
C VAL A 220 -15.26 -18.29 -7.38
N PHE A 221 -14.23 -17.68 -6.78
CA PHE A 221 -14.01 -17.76 -5.33
C PHE A 221 -14.81 -16.72 -4.53
N LEU A 222 -15.29 -15.68 -5.21
CA LEU A 222 -16.04 -14.58 -4.59
C LEU A 222 -17.54 -14.62 -4.91
N PHE A 223 -18.02 -15.25 -5.99
CA PHE A 223 -19.45 -15.46 -6.24
C PHE A 223 -19.97 -16.77 -5.66
#